data_AF-A0A0F9WUL0-F1
#
_entry.id   AF-A0A0F9WUL0-F1
#
_cell.length_a   1.000
_cell.length_b   1.000
_cell.length_c   1.000
_cell.angle_alpha   90.00
_cell.angle_beta   90.00
_cell.angle_gamma   90.00
#
_symmetry.space_group_name_H-M   'P 1'
#
loop_
_entity.id
_entity.type
_entity.pdbx_description
1 polymer ?
#
loop_
_entity_poly.entity_id
_entity_poly.type
_entity_poly.pdbx_seq_one_letter_code
_entity_poly.pdbx_strand_id
1 'polypeptide(L)' 'MTQKLILSEKFEIKALLEIGWKQKKIAKKFLISQSTVFKIKKKTNETEQLERKSGSSRLH' A
#
# COMPACT_ATOMS: atom_id res chain seq x y z
N MET A 1 -14.25 14.23 7.07
CA MET A 1 -12.91 14.85 7.07
C MET A 1 -11.92 13.85 6.48
N THR A 2 -11.26 14.19 5.37
CA THR A 2 -10.26 13.31 4.74
C THR A 2 -8.89 13.63 5.32
N GLN A 3 -8.42 12.83 6.27
CA GLN A 3 -7.05 12.96 6.78
C GLN A 3 -6.07 12.58 5.66
N LYS A 4 -5.20 13.52 5.30
CA LYS A 4 -4.19 13.32 4.26
C LYS A 4 -2.99 12.61 4.89
N LEU A 5 -2.83 11.33 4.57
CA LEU A 5 -1.68 10.54 5.02
C LEU A 5 -0.37 11.13 4.46
N ILE A 6 0.61 11.34 5.34
CA ILE A 6 1.97 11.73 4.95
C ILE A 6 2.71 10.52 4.34
N LEU A 7 3.83 10.80 3.67
CA LEU A 7 4.64 9.76 3.01
C LEU A 7 5.14 8.68 3.99
N SER A 8 5.61 9.08 5.17
CA SER A 8 6.09 8.15 6.21
C SER A 8 4.99 7.17 6.65
N GLU A 9 3.78 7.67 6.90
CA GLU A 9 2.66 6.82 7.30
C GLU A 9 2.28 5.82 6.20
N LYS A 10 2.31 6.23 4.93
CA LYS A 10 2.05 5.30 3.82
C LYS A 10 3.10 4.20 3.75
N PHE A 11 4.37 4.54 4.01
CA PHE A 11 5.46 3.57 4.04
C PHE A 11 5.29 2.57 5.19
N GLU A 12 4.99 3.04 6.39
CA GLU A 12 4.69 2.17 7.53
C GLU A 12 3.47 1.28 7.30
N ILE A 13 2.37 1.84 6.75
CA ILE A 13 1.18 1.07 6.42
C ILE A 13 1.52 -0.05 5.43
N LYS A 14 2.38 0.22 4.43
CA LYS A 14 2.84 -0.78 3.46
C LYS A 14 3.67 -1.86 4.15
N ALA A 15 4.67 -1.49 4.95
CA ALA A 15 5.49 -2.44 5.69
C ALA A 15 4.65 -3.33 6.61
N LEU A 16 3.67 -2.76 7.31
CA LEU A 16 2.74 -3.51 8.17
C LEU A 16 1.89 -4.51 7.36
N LEU A 17 1.46 -4.14 6.15
CA LEU A 17 0.75 -5.05 5.26
C LEU A 17 1.65 -6.20 4.76
N GLU A 18 2.92 -5.93 4.48
CA GLU A 18 3.90 -6.93 4.03
C GLU A 18 4.22 -7.96 5.13
N ILE A 19 4.32 -7.54 6.39
CA ILE A 19 4.48 -8.45 7.54
C ILE A 19 3.18 -9.17 7.96
N GLY A 20 2.08 -8.98 7.21
CA GLY A 20 0.82 -9.70 7.42
C GLY A 20 -0.10 -9.11 8.49
N TRP A 21 0.07 -7.86 8.91
CA TRP A 21 -0.88 -7.25 9.84
C TRP A 21 -2.30 -7.15 9.25
N LYS A 22 -3.31 -7.37 10.10
CA LYS A 22 -4.71 -7.22 9.73
C LYS A 22 -5.04 -5.75 9.45
N GLN A 23 -5.68 -5.48 8.31
CA GLN A 23 -6.10 -4.14 7.88
C GLN A 23 -6.89 -3.38 8.97
N LYS A 24 -7.77 -4.06 9.71
CA LYS A 24 -8.55 -3.47 10.82
C LYS A 24 -7.66 -2.93 11.95
N LYS A 25 -6.54 -3.61 12.25
CA LYS A 25 -5.57 -3.14 13.26
C LYS A 25 -4.78 -1.94 12.75
N ILE A 26 -4.35 -1.98 11.49
CA ILE A 26 -3.65 -0.87 10.85
C ILE A 26 -4.53 0.38 10.80
N ALA A 27 -5.79 0.23 10.38
CA ALA A 27 -6.77 1.32 10.34
C ALA A 27 -6.94 2.01 11.70
N LYS A 28 -7.02 1.22 12.78
CA LYS A 28 -7.07 1.74 14.15
C LYS A 28 -5.77 2.45 14.55
N LYS A 29 -4.61 1.89 14.21
CA LYS A 29 -3.29 2.46 14.55
C LYS A 29 -3.11 3.86 13.95
N PHE A 30 -3.54 4.07 12.71
CA PHE A 30 -3.38 5.33 11.99
C PHE A 30 -4.64 6.21 12.01
N LEU A 31 -5.67 5.86 12.78
CA LEU A 31 -6.96 6.57 12.83
C LEU A 31 -7.56 6.86 11.44
N ILE A 32 -7.39 5.91 10.51
CA ILE A 32 -7.90 5.99 9.14
C ILE A 32 -9.00 4.96 8.91
N SER A 33 -9.81 5.20 7.87
CA SER A 33 -10.78 4.20 7.43
C SER A 33 -10.09 2.96 6.88
N GLN A 34 -10.70 1.79 7.10
CA GLN A 34 -10.24 0.53 6.51
C GLN A 34 -10.20 0.60 4.98
N SER A 35 -11.08 1.40 4.36
CA SER A 35 -11.08 1.62 2.91
C SER A 35 -9.81 2.32 2.42
N THR A 36 -9.21 3.21 3.22
CA THR A 36 -7.93 3.85 2.93
C THR A 36 -6.79 2.82 2.91
N VAL A 37 -6.75 1.93 3.91
CA VAL A 37 -5.76 0.84 3.96
C VAL A 37 -5.90 -0.09 2.74
N PHE A 38 -7.14 -0.42 2.35
CA PHE A 38 -7.40 -1.21 1.15
C PHE A 38 -6.89 -0.53 -0.13
N LYS A 39 -7.14 0.77 -0.31
CA LYS A 39 -6.63 1.54 -1.46
C LYS A 39 -5.10 1.55 -1.52
N ILE A 40 -4.43 1.64 -0.36
CA ILE A 40 -2.95 1.59 -0.28
C ILE A 40 -2.45 0.20 -0.69
N LYS A 41 -3.07 -0.87 -0.17
CA LYS A 41 -2.75 -2.24 -0.55
C LYS A 41 -2.92 -2.47 -2.05
N LYS A 42 -4.02 -2.01 -2.63
CA LYS A 42 -4.31 -2.17 -4.06
C LYS A 42 -3.26 -1.45 -4.93
N LYS A 43 -2.99 -0.17 -4.63
CA LYS A 43 -1.96 0.62 -5.35
C LYS A 43 -0.59 -0.03 -5.30
N THR A 44 -0.22 -0.61 -4.16
CA THR A 44 1.07 -1.30 -4.02
C THR A 44 1.20 -2.48 -4.99
N ASN A 45 0.15 -3.30 -5.11
CA ASN A 45 0.12 -4.44 -6.02
C ASN A 45 0.10 -4.00 -7.51
N GLU A 46 -0.60 -2.90 -7.82
CA GLU A 46 -0.63 -2.33 -9.17
C GLU A 46 0.75 -1.78 -9.58
N THR A 47 1.48 -1.10 -8.68
CA THR A 47 2.85 -0.65 -8.93
C THR A 47 3.82 -1.81 -9.13
N GLU A 48 3.73 -2.87 -8.32
CA GLU A 48 4.59 -4.05 -8.43
C GLU A 48 4.37 -4.81 -9.76
N GLN A 49 3.13 -4.85 -10.25
CA GLN A 49 2.82 -5.43 -11.57
C GLN A 49 3.28 -4.56 -12.73
N LEU A 50 3.31 -3.23 -12.57
CA LEU A 50 3.81 -2.33 -13.60
C LEU A 50 5.33 -2.49 -13.78
N GLU A 51 6.08 -2.56 -12.68
CA GLU A 51 7.54 -2.76 -12.75
C GLU A 51 7.92 -4.13 -13.34
N ARG A 52 7.15 -5.19 -13.04
CA ARG A 52 7.34 -6.51 -13.68
C ARG A 52 7.07 -6.48 -15.19
N LYS A 53 6.14 -5.65 -15.67
CA LYS A 53 5.84 -5.52 -17.10
C LYS A 53 6.85 -4.64 -17.84
N SER A 54 7.37 -3.59 -17.22
CA SER A 54 8.38 -2.71 -17.83
C SER A 54 9.78 -3.33 -17.90
N GLY A 55 10.07 -4.38 -17.11
CA GLY A 55 11.32 -5.15 -17.22
C GLY A 55 11.35 -6.18 -18.37
N SER A 56 10.22 -6.47 -19.02
CA SER A 56 10.11 -7.53 -20.04
C SER A 56 10.10 -6.97 -21.47
N SER A 57 11.00 -6.04 -21.77
CA SER A 57 11.24 -5.56 -23.14
C SER A 57 12.71 -5.21 -23.35
N ARG A 58 13.59 -6.21 -23.24
CA ARG A 58 14.86 -6.25 -23.98
C ARG A 58 15.43 -7.67 -23.94
N LEU A 59 15.84 -8.15 -25.11
CA LEU A 59 16.40 -9.46 -25.45
C LEU A 59 15.39 -10.49 -25.99
N HIS A 60 14.92 -10.29 -27.21
CA HIS A 60 15.25 -11.20 -28.32
C HIS A 60 15.31 -10.40 -29.63
#